data_AF-A0A800F6A6-F1
#
_entry.id   AF-A0A800F6A6-F1
#
_cell.length_a   1.000
_cell.length_b   1.000
_cell.length_c   1.000
_cell.angle_alpha   90.00
_cell.angle_beta   90.00
_cell.angle_gamma   90.00
#
_symmetry.space_group_name_H-M   'P 1'
#
loop_
_entity.id
_entity.type
_entity.pdbx_description
1 polymer ?
#
loop_
_entity_poly.entity_id
_entity_poly.type
_entity_poly.pdbx_seq_one_letter_code
_entity_poly.pdbx_strand_id
1 'polypeptide(L)' 'MSPKQLRSTPAILHMLLSLAEGPRHGYAILSGIETRSRGQVQLGPSSLYY' A
#
# COMPACT_ATOMS: atom_id res chain seq x y z
N MET A 1 -15.74 -13.73 20.52
CA MET A 1 -14.96 -13.77 19.26
C MET A 1 -14.01 -12.58 19.29
N SER A 2 -12.71 -12.80 19.55
CA SER A 2 -11.75 -11.69 19.63
C SER A 2 -11.51 -11.13 18.24
N PRO A 3 -11.60 -9.81 18.02
CA PRO A 3 -11.36 -9.23 16.70
C PRO A 3 -9.92 -9.57 16.28
N LYS A 4 -9.79 -10.15 15.09
CA LYS A 4 -8.48 -10.40 14.47
C LYS A 4 -7.85 -9.03 14.20
N GLN A 5 -6.96 -8.59 15.08
CA GLN A 5 -6.14 -7.40 14.87
C GLN A 5 -5.33 -7.63 13.59
N LEU A 6 -5.76 -6.98 12.50
CA LEU A 6 -4.99 -6.93 11.27
C LEU A 6 -3.71 -6.16 11.62
N ARG A 7 -2.58 -6.86 11.71
CA ARG A 7 -1.28 -6.19 11.59
C ARG A 7 -1.23 -5.65 10.17
N SER A 8 -1.76 -4.46 9.95
CA SER A 8 -1.62 -3.77 8.68
C SER A 8 -0.13 -3.54 8.48
N THR A 9 0.47 -4.26 7.55
CA THR A 9 1.81 -3.91 7.08
C THR A 9 1.77 -2.47 6.57
N PRO A 10 2.81 -1.65 6.79
CA PRO A 10 2.87 -0.27 6.32
C PRO A 10 2.44 -0.11 4.84
N ALA A 11 2.73 -1.12 4.03
CA ALA A 11 2.30 -1.26 2.65
C ALA A 11 0.78 -1.12 2.44
N ILE A 12 -0.05 -1.82 3.23
CA ILE A 12 -1.51 -1.81 3.07
C ILE A 12 -2.06 -0.41 3.39
N LEU A 13 -1.57 0.25 4.44
CA LEU A 13 -1.99 1.61 4.78
C LEU A 13 -1.65 2.59 3.67
N HIS A 14 -0.44 2.48 3.12
CA HIS A 14 -0.02 3.29 1.98
C HIS A 14 -0.85 3.03 0.70
N MET A 15 -1.25 1.78 0.44
CA MET A 15 -2.17 1.46 -0.66
C MET A 15 -3.56 2.07 -0.46
N LEU A 16 -4.15 1.90 0.73
CA LEU A 16 -5.47 2.44 1.04
C LEU A 16 -5.51 3.97 0.92
N LEU A 17 -4.45 4.63 1.39
CA LEU A 17 -4.31 6.08 1.25
C LEU A 17 -4.20 6.52 -0.21
N SER A 18 -3.49 5.76 -1.04
CA SER A 18 -3.45 5.99 -2.49
C SER A 18 -4.81 5.74 -3.17
N LEU A 19 -5.66 4.86 -2.66
CA LEU A 19 -7.00 4.65 -3.22
C LEU A 19 -8.01 5.69 -2.72
N ALA A 20 -7.78 6.28 -1.54
CA ALA A 20 -8.66 7.30 -0.96
C ALA A 20 -8.69 8.61 -1.78
N GLU A 21 -7.63 8.92 -2.54
CA GLU A 21 -7.62 10.10 -3.42
C GLU A 21 -8.23 9.78 -4.81
N GLY A 22 -8.65 8.53 -5.06
CA GLY A 22 -9.35 8.11 -6.27
C GLY A 22 -8.79 6.82 -6.91
N PRO A 23 -9.47 6.30 -7.96
CA PRO A 23 -9.02 5.13 -8.69
C PRO A 23 -7.62 5.33 -9.29
N ARG A 24 -6.72 4.39 -9.05
CA ARG A 24 -5.35 4.41 -9.59
C ARG A 24 -4.91 3.05 -10.10
N HIS A 25 -4.05 3.07 -11.10
CA HIS A 25 -3.42 1.86 -11.62
C HIS A 25 -2.42 1.29 -10.60
N GLY A 26 -2.24 -0.04 -10.56
CA GLY A 26 -1.38 -0.70 -9.59
C GLY A 26 0.05 -0.16 -9.55
N TYR A 27 0.67 0.05 -10.72
CA TYR A 27 2.01 0.66 -10.79
C TYR A 27 2.05 2.11 -10.30
N ALA A 28 0.98 2.88 -10.51
CA ALA A 28 0.91 4.25 -10.00
C ALA A 28 0.81 4.28 -8.47
N ILE A 29 0.14 3.28 -7.88
CA ILE A 29 0.13 3.09 -6.43
C ILE A 29 1.55 2.75 -5.95
N LEU A 30 2.23 1.76 -6.55
CA LEU A 30 3.58 1.36 -6.16
C LEU A 30 4.58 2.54 -6.15
N SER A 31 4.60 3.33 -7.25
CA SER A 31 5.46 4.52 -7.34
C SER A 31 5.08 5.62 -6.33
N GLY A 32 3.78 5.80 -6.07
CA GLY A 32 3.29 6.74 -5.06
C GLY A 32 3.70 6.36 -3.64
N ILE A 33 3.70 5.07 -3.31
CA ILE A 33 4.11 4.56 -2.00
C ILE A 33 5.61 4.77 -1.79
N GLU A 34 6.44 4.44 -2.78
CA GLU A 34 7.89 4.67 -2.72
C GLU A 34 8.21 6.16 -2.53
N THR A 35 7.58 7.01 -3.33
CA THR A 35 7.76 8.47 -3.26
C THR A 35 7.35 9.03 -1.88
N ARG A 36 6.14 8.67 -1.40
CA ARG A 36 5.59 9.19 -0.14
C ARG A 36 6.34 8.68 1.09
N SER A 37 6.92 7.47 0.99
CA SER A 37 7.73 6.87 2.05
C SER A 37 9.20 7.27 1.97
N ARG A 38 9.62 8.08 0.99
CA ARG A 38 11.04 8.43 0.73
C ARG A 38 11.92 7.18 0.59
N GLY A 39 11.40 6.17 -0.12
CA GLY A 39 12.09 4.90 -0.36
C GLY A 39 12.15 3.94 0.83
N GLN A 40 11.55 4.28 1.98
CA GLN A 40 11.47 3.39 3.15
C GLN A 40 10.55 2.19 2.92
N VAL A 41 9.57 2.33 2.02
CA VAL A 41 8.66 1.27 1.62
C VAL A 41 8.81 1.07 0.11
N GLN A 42 9.44 -0.04 -0.28
CA GLN A 42 9.59 -0.46 -1.67
C GLN A 42 8.76 -1.72 -1.89
N LEU A 43 7.85 -1.66 -2.85
CA LEU A 43 6.93 -2.75 -3.16
C LEU A 43 7.09 -3.15 -4.62
N GLY A 44 7.17 -4.47 -4.86
CA GLY A 44 7.19 -5.02 -6.20
C GLY A 44 5.78 -5.24 -6.75
N PRO A 45 5.63 -5.54 -8.05
CA PRO A 45 4.34 -5.84 -8.66
C PRO A 45 3.61 -7.01 -7.98
N SER A 46 4.38 -8.02 -7.55
CA SER A 46 3.87 -9.18 -6.83
C SER A 46 3.20 -8.80 -5.49
N SER A 47 3.62 -7.70 -4.86
CA SER A 47 3.08 -7.22 -3.58
C SER A 47 1.63 -6.73 -3.67
N LEU A 48 1.08 -6.56 -4.88
CA LEU A 48 -0.33 -6.20 -5.07
C LEU A 48 -1.28 -7.40 -4.94
N TYR A 49 -0.74 -8.62 -4.89
CA TYR A 49 -1.51 -9.86 -4.93
C TYR A 49 -1.47 -10.68 -3.63
N TYR A 50 -0.70 -10.24 -2.63
CA TYR A 50 -0.53 -10.93 -1.34
C TYR A 50 -1.01 -10.09 -0.16
#